data_AF-X1U673-F1
#
_entry.id   AF-X1U673-F1
#
_cell.length_a   1.000
_cell.length_b   1.000
_cell.length_c   1.000
_cell.angle_alpha   90.00
_cell.angle_beta   90.00
_cell.angle_gamma   90.00
#
_symmetry.space_group_name_H-M   'P 1'
#
loop_
_entity.id
_entity.type
_entity.pdbx_description
1 polymer ?
#
loop_
_entity_poly.entity_id
_entity_poly.type
_entity_poly.pdbx_seq_one_letter_code
_entity_poly.pdbx_strand_id
1 'polypeptide(L)'
;PYSEPLGDVNYIRNSVKAVIDAYDGSVTFYITDPEDALIQTYQAIFPKLFVSAEQMPESLRVHLRYPEDMFNIQALVYQTYHMEDARVFYNKEDLWAIPKELYFGREQPMEPYYIIMRLPDEEKEEFLLMLPFTPENKNNTIGWLAARSDGENYGKLLAYHFPKERLVYGPSQIENRIGQDTIITEQLALWGRGGSRVIRGNLLLIPLGGSILYVEPVFLEAETGGLPQLKRVIVAAGEQIAMETT
;
A
#
# COMPACT_ATOMS: atom_id res chain seq x y z
N PRO A 1 -3.91 19.86 -24.08
CA PRO A 1 -3.94 19.12 -22.79
C PRO A 1 -3.94 17.62 -23.07
N TYR A 2 -2.75 17.09 -23.33
CA TYR A 2 -2.58 15.69 -23.71
C TYR A 2 -2.71 14.81 -22.47
N SER A 3 -3.50 13.74 -22.56
CA SER A 3 -3.43 12.65 -21.59
C SER A 3 -2.03 12.07 -21.63
N GLU A 4 -1.31 12.07 -20.51
CA GLU A 4 -0.05 11.35 -20.38
C GLU A 4 -0.38 9.87 -20.13
N PRO A 5 -0.15 8.97 -21.10
CA PRO A 5 -0.42 7.55 -20.89
C PRO A 5 0.61 6.98 -19.92
N LEU A 6 0.16 6.09 -19.04
CA LEU A 6 1.05 5.30 -18.21
C LEU A 6 1.14 3.89 -18.83
N GLY A 7 2.23 3.62 -19.55
CA GLY A 7 2.33 2.44 -20.40
C GLY A 7 1.27 2.47 -21.51
N ASP A 8 0.49 1.40 -21.62
CA ASP A 8 -0.62 1.28 -22.59
C ASP A 8 -1.98 1.76 -22.03
N VAL A 9 -2.01 2.33 -20.83
CA VAL A 9 -3.24 2.75 -20.14
C VAL A 9 -3.39 4.28 -20.18
N ASN A 10 -4.53 4.75 -20.66
CA ASN A 10 -4.92 6.18 -20.68
C ASN A 10 -6.22 6.46 -19.90
N TYR A 11 -6.90 5.42 -19.42
CA TYR A 11 -8.14 5.51 -18.67
C TYR A 11 -8.24 4.33 -17.69
N ILE A 12 -8.55 4.62 -16.43
CA ILE A 12 -8.83 3.61 -15.43
C ILE A 12 -9.89 4.10 -14.45
N ARG A 13 -10.85 3.23 -14.13
CA ARG A 13 -11.89 3.47 -13.14
C ARG A 13 -12.21 2.20 -12.37
N ASN A 14 -12.67 2.36 -11.15
CA ASN A 14 -13.16 1.30 -10.28
C ASN A 14 -14.70 1.28 -10.29
N SER A 15 -15.30 1.16 -11.48
CA SER A 15 -16.73 1.39 -11.68
C SER A 15 -17.62 0.21 -11.36
N VAL A 16 -17.06 -1.01 -11.31
CA VAL A 16 -17.82 -2.24 -11.11
C VAL A 16 -17.09 -3.19 -10.17
N LYS A 17 -17.84 -3.83 -9.27
CA LYS A 17 -17.42 -4.99 -8.49
C LYS A 17 -18.15 -6.24 -8.96
N ALA A 18 -17.41 -7.25 -9.38
CA ALA A 18 -17.95 -8.55 -9.71
C ALA A 18 -17.88 -9.46 -8.47
N VAL A 19 -19.03 -10.01 -8.07
CA VAL A 19 -19.12 -11.03 -7.03
C VAL A 19 -19.49 -12.34 -7.70
N ILE A 20 -18.73 -13.39 -7.40
CA ILE A 20 -18.96 -14.73 -7.91
C ILE A 20 -19.46 -15.59 -6.77
N ASP A 21 -20.62 -16.22 -6.94
CA ASP A 21 -21.11 -17.23 -6.01
C ASP A 21 -20.23 -18.48 -6.11
N ALA A 22 -19.67 -18.91 -4.98
CA ALA A 22 -18.72 -20.02 -4.94
C ALA A 22 -19.37 -21.40 -5.17
N TYR A 23 -20.69 -21.53 -5.01
CA TYR A 23 -21.43 -22.78 -5.16
C TYR A 23 -21.90 -23.02 -6.59
N ASP A 24 -22.45 -21.99 -7.24
CA ASP A 24 -23.03 -22.12 -8.59
C ASP A 24 -22.31 -21.32 -9.68
N GLY A 25 -21.35 -20.49 -9.32
CA GLY A 25 -20.56 -19.68 -10.26
C GLY A 25 -21.33 -18.51 -10.86
N SER A 26 -22.53 -18.19 -10.36
CA SER A 26 -23.27 -17.00 -10.80
C SER A 26 -22.49 -15.73 -10.49
N VAL A 27 -22.50 -14.78 -11.44
CA VAL A 27 -21.76 -13.53 -11.32
C VAL A 27 -22.74 -12.38 -11.22
N THR A 28 -22.58 -11.55 -10.19
CA THR A 28 -23.33 -10.30 -10.02
C THR A 28 -22.38 -9.12 -10.16
N PHE A 29 -22.71 -8.18 -11.04
CA PHE A 29 -21.93 -6.97 -11.29
C PHE A 29 -22.58 -5.77 -10.61
N TYR A 30 -21.94 -5.25 -9.57
CA TYR A 30 -22.39 -4.09 -8.81
C TYR A 30 -21.70 -2.82 -9.29
N ILE A 31 -22.46 -1.79 -9.66
CA ILE A 31 -21.92 -0.49 -10.09
C ILE A 31 -21.52 0.33 -8.86
N THR A 32 -20.23 0.65 -8.74
CA THR A 32 -19.63 1.44 -7.65
C THR A 32 -19.29 2.87 -8.03
N ASP A 33 -19.17 3.20 -9.32
CA ASP A 33 -18.99 4.57 -9.83
C ASP A 33 -20.07 4.86 -10.90
N PRO A 34 -21.30 5.23 -10.51
CA PRO A 34 -22.40 5.44 -11.46
C PRO A 34 -22.21 6.63 -12.40
N GLU A 35 -21.25 7.52 -12.10
CA GLU A 35 -20.93 8.71 -12.91
C GLU A 35 -19.92 8.40 -14.02
N ASP A 36 -19.32 7.20 -14.04
CA ASP A 36 -18.40 6.81 -15.11
C ASP A 36 -19.15 6.63 -16.45
N ALA A 37 -18.73 7.40 -17.47
CA ALA A 37 -19.34 7.37 -18.79
C ALA A 37 -19.26 5.99 -19.46
N LEU A 38 -18.20 5.20 -19.20
CA LEU A 38 -18.08 3.86 -19.75
C LEU A 38 -19.12 2.92 -19.15
N ILE A 39 -19.27 2.89 -17.82
CA ILE A 39 -20.27 2.00 -17.21
C ILE A 39 -21.70 2.42 -17.59
N GLN A 40 -22.00 3.72 -17.70
CA GLN A 40 -23.30 4.19 -18.21
C GLN A 40 -23.58 3.67 -19.63
N THR A 41 -22.57 3.65 -20.49
CA THR A 41 -22.67 3.11 -21.85
C THR A 41 -22.94 1.60 -21.83
N TYR A 42 -22.19 0.84 -21.02
CA TYR A 42 -22.40 -0.60 -20.88
C TYR A 42 -23.77 -0.96 -20.29
N GLN A 43 -24.26 -0.17 -19.33
CA GLN A 43 -25.57 -0.35 -18.74
C GLN A 43 -26.69 -0.09 -19.75
N ALA A 44 -26.53 0.87 -20.67
CA ALA A 44 -27.48 1.10 -21.76
C ALA A 44 -27.52 -0.07 -22.77
N ILE A 45 -26.36 -0.68 -23.06
CA ILE A 45 -26.25 -1.83 -23.97
C ILE A 45 -26.77 -3.12 -23.31
N PHE A 46 -26.51 -3.32 -22.01
CA PHE A 46 -26.86 -4.51 -21.25
C PHE A 46 -27.69 -4.19 -19.98
N PRO A 47 -28.98 -3.80 -20.11
CA PRO A 47 -29.77 -3.26 -19.00
C PRO A 47 -30.01 -4.22 -17.82
N LYS A 48 -29.80 -5.52 -18.01
CA LYS A 48 -30.01 -6.55 -16.98
C LYS A 48 -28.72 -7.08 -16.36
N LEU A 49 -27.56 -6.68 -16.88
CA LEU A 49 -26.27 -7.26 -16.46
C LEU A 49 -25.75 -6.64 -15.16
N PHE A 50 -26.05 -5.36 -14.95
CA PHE A 50 -25.53 -4.58 -13.83
C PHE A 50 -26.63 -4.25 -12.81
N VAL A 51 -26.26 -4.24 -11.54
CA VAL A 51 -27.12 -3.83 -10.42
C VAL A 51 -26.47 -2.70 -9.63
N SER A 52 -27.27 -1.93 -8.90
CA SER A 52 -26.76 -0.87 -8.01
C SER A 52 -25.92 -1.48 -6.88
N ALA A 53 -24.80 -0.83 -6.49
CA ALA A 53 -24.03 -1.22 -5.31
C ALA A 53 -24.85 -1.18 -4.00
N GLU A 54 -25.96 -0.44 -3.97
CA GLU A 54 -26.89 -0.46 -2.82
C GLU A 54 -27.52 -1.84 -2.59
N GLN A 55 -27.67 -2.64 -3.65
CA GLN A 55 -28.18 -4.01 -3.58
C GLN A 55 -27.13 -5.00 -3.07
N MET A 56 -25.86 -4.59 -2.93
CA MET A 56 -24.80 -5.44 -2.41
C MET A 56 -25.08 -5.75 -0.94
N PRO A 57 -25.09 -7.05 -0.54
CA PRO A 57 -25.23 -7.44 0.86
C PRO A 57 -24.21 -6.72 1.75
N GLU A 58 -24.63 -6.31 2.94
CA GLU A 58 -23.77 -5.59 3.90
C GLU A 58 -22.50 -6.40 4.23
N SER A 59 -22.65 -7.72 4.38
CA SER A 59 -21.53 -8.63 4.63
C SER A 59 -20.47 -8.60 3.52
N LEU A 60 -20.83 -8.31 2.27
CA LEU A 60 -19.86 -8.14 1.18
C LEU A 60 -19.31 -6.72 1.15
N ARG A 61 -20.16 -5.72 1.42
CA ARG A 61 -19.80 -4.31 1.36
C ARG A 61 -18.67 -3.95 2.33
N VAL A 62 -18.68 -4.52 3.54
CA VAL A 62 -17.63 -4.31 4.56
C VAL A 62 -16.30 -5.00 4.22
N HIS A 63 -16.24 -5.83 3.17
CA HIS A 63 -15.01 -6.48 2.69
C HIS A 63 -14.51 -5.90 1.36
N LEU A 64 -15.10 -4.79 0.90
CA LEU A 64 -14.63 -4.13 -0.31
C LEU A 64 -13.20 -3.63 -0.10
N ARG A 65 -12.38 -3.81 -1.13
CA ARG A 65 -11.00 -3.33 -1.16
C ARG A 65 -10.87 -2.27 -2.25
N TYR A 66 -10.11 -1.22 -1.95
CA TYR A 66 -9.66 -0.32 -3.00
C TYR A 66 -8.64 -1.05 -3.90
N PRO A 67 -8.78 -1.00 -5.24
CA PRO A 67 -7.93 -1.79 -6.14
C PRO A 67 -6.48 -1.31 -6.15
N GLU A 68 -5.55 -2.25 -5.97
CA GLU A 68 -4.11 -2.00 -5.88
C GLU A 68 -3.51 -1.49 -7.19
N ASP A 69 -3.85 -2.10 -8.33
CA ASP A 69 -3.35 -1.66 -9.64
C ASP A 69 -3.71 -0.20 -9.95
N MET A 70 -4.94 0.18 -9.64
CA MET A 70 -5.40 1.56 -9.82
C MET A 70 -4.68 2.51 -8.86
N PHE A 71 -4.50 2.09 -7.61
CA PHE A 71 -3.76 2.87 -6.63
C PHE A 71 -2.29 3.06 -7.02
N ASN A 72 -1.64 2.03 -7.56
CA ASN A 72 -0.28 2.09 -8.08
C ASN A 72 -0.15 3.11 -9.22
N ILE A 73 -1.08 3.09 -10.18
CA ILE A 73 -1.13 4.11 -11.25
C ILE A 73 -1.30 5.51 -10.67
N GLN A 74 -2.22 5.69 -9.71
CA GLN A 74 -2.46 6.97 -9.05
C GLN A 74 -1.24 7.47 -8.28
N ALA A 75 -0.55 6.58 -7.57
CA ALA A 75 0.68 6.87 -6.84
C ALA A 75 1.81 7.31 -7.78
N LEU A 76 1.99 6.64 -8.92
CA LEU A 76 2.97 7.01 -9.94
C LEU A 76 2.70 8.38 -10.55
N VAL A 77 1.44 8.68 -10.87
CA VAL A 77 1.05 10.03 -11.35
C VAL A 77 1.27 11.06 -10.24
N TYR A 78 0.91 10.74 -8.99
CA TYR A 78 1.03 11.67 -7.88
C TYR A 78 2.47 12.07 -7.56
N GLN A 79 3.48 11.29 -7.95
CA GLN A 79 4.90 11.64 -7.80
C GLN A 79 5.27 13.01 -8.39
N THR A 80 4.58 13.42 -9.45
CA THR A 80 4.81 14.68 -10.15
C THR A 80 3.64 15.65 -9.98
N TYR A 81 2.40 15.16 -10.08
CA TYR A 81 1.22 16.02 -10.18
C TYR A 81 0.70 16.58 -8.85
N HIS A 82 1.35 16.26 -7.73
CA HIS A 82 1.12 16.95 -6.46
C HIS A 82 1.65 18.40 -6.46
N MET A 83 2.59 18.73 -7.37
CA MET A 83 3.15 20.07 -7.52
C MET A 83 2.20 21.01 -8.25
N GLU A 84 1.55 21.91 -7.51
CA GLU A 84 0.60 22.88 -8.09
C GLU A 84 1.25 24.17 -8.62
N ASP A 85 2.42 24.58 -8.10
CA ASP A 85 3.15 25.76 -8.62
C ASP A 85 3.81 25.42 -9.96
N ALA A 86 3.46 26.18 -11.01
CA ALA A 86 3.90 25.91 -12.37
C ALA A 86 5.43 25.96 -12.56
N ARG A 87 6.16 26.77 -11.78
CA ARG A 87 7.63 26.84 -11.87
C ARG A 87 8.25 25.62 -11.21
N VAL A 88 7.76 25.24 -10.02
CA VAL A 88 8.19 24.03 -9.31
C VAL A 88 7.93 22.79 -10.18
N PHE A 89 6.75 22.70 -10.79
CA PHE A 89 6.37 21.63 -11.71
C PHE A 89 7.27 21.58 -12.95
N TYR A 90 7.48 22.73 -13.63
CA TYR A 90 8.32 22.80 -14.83
C TYR A 90 9.77 22.39 -14.57
N ASN A 91 10.31 22.79 -13.42
CA ASN A 91 11.68 22.46 -13.02
C ASN A 91 11.78 21.09 -12.32
N LYS A 92 10.66 20.43 -12.02
CA LYS A 92 10.59 19.17 -11.27
C LYS A 92 11.35 19.24 -9.93
N GLU A 93 11.17 20.35 -9.21
CA GLU A 93 11.95 20.66 -8.00
C GLU A 93 11.56 19.81 -6.78
N ASP A 94 10.33 19.29 -6.72
CA ASP A 94 9.81 18.49 -5.61
C ASP A 94 9.28 17.13 -6.10
N LEU A 95 10.09 16.42 -6.88
CA LEU A 95 9.75 15.05 -7.31
C LEU A 95 9.75 14.09 -6.12
N TRP A 96 8.66 13.34 -6.01
CA TRP A 96 8.57 12.22 -5.08
C TRP A 96 8.88 10.91 -5.78
N ALA A 97 9.31 9.93 -4.99
CA ALA A 97 9.63 8.59 -5.41
C ALA A 97 8.96 7.57 -4.47
N ILE A 98 8.67 6.40 -5.04
CA ILE A 98 8.32 5.23 -4.25
C ILE A 98 9.62 4.74 -3.57
N PRO A 99 9.64 4.61 -2.23
CA PRO A 99 10.82 4.15 -1.53
C PRO A 99 11.17 2.72 -1.92
N LYS A 100 12.41 2.34 -1.64
CA LYS A 100 12.86 0.97 -1.78
C LYS A 100 12.84 0.25 -0.43
N GLU A 101 12.55 -1.04 -0.45
CA GLU A 101 12.59 -1.96 0.69
C GLU A 101 13.46 -3.19 0.38
N LEU A 102 13.77 -3.99 1.41
CA LEU A 102 14.48 -5.26 1.22
C LEU A 102 13.52 -6.44 1.37
N TYR A 103 12.99 -6.92 0.25
CA TYR A 103 12.12 -8.08 0.23
C TYR A 103 12.87 -9.34 -0.18
N PHE A 104 12.79 -10.40 0.62
CA PHE A 104 13.51 -11.66 0.34
C PHE A 104 15.03 -11.47 0.10
N GLY A 105 15.63 -10.44 0.72
CA GLY A 105 17.04 -10.12 0.57
C GLY A 105 17.39 -9.38 -0.74
N ARG A 106 16.41 -8.89 -1.49
CA ARG A 106 16.59 -8.08 -2.70
C ARG A 106 15.98 -6.71 -2.51
N GLU A 107 16.70 -5.70 -2.99
CA GLU A 107 16.17 -4.34 -3.04
C GLU A 107 15.10 -4.27 -4.14
N GLN A 108 13.90 -3.79 -3.78
CA GLN A 108 12.79 -3.56 -4.70
C GLN A 108 12.04 -2.28 -4.34
N PRO A 109 11.31 -1.66 -5.29
CA PRO A 109 10.31 -0.64 -4.95
C PRO A 109 9.29 -1.24 -3.97
N MET A 110 8.87 -0.42 -3.02
CA MET A 110 7.88 -0.83 -2.04
C MET A 110 6.49 -0.89 -2.70
N GLU A 111 5.76 -1.97 -2.46
CA GLU A 111 4.39 -2.13 -2.95
C GLU A 111 3.38 -1.57 -1.93
N PRO A 112 2.19 -1.11 -2.36
CA PRO A 112 1.13 -0.70 -1.45
C PRO A 112 0.70 -1.85 -0.55
N TYR A 113 0.39 -1.54 0.70
CA TYR A 113 -0.06 -2.55 1.67
C TYR A 113 -1.36 -2.13 2.30
N TYR A 114 -2.17 -3.15 2.61
CA TYR A 114 -3.43 -2.95 3.29
C TYR A 114 -3.22 -2.94 4.79
N ILE A 115 -3.81 -1.96 5.46
CA ILE A 115 -3.65 -1.74 6.89
C ILE A 115 -4.97 -1.28 7.51
N ILE A 116 -5.22 -1.72 8.74
CA ILE A 116 -6.28 -1.16 9.58
C ILE A 116 -5.60 -0.18 10.54
N MET A 117 -5.96 1.09 10.44
CA MET A 117 -5.48 2.11 11.38
C MET A 117 -6.47 3.27 11.48
N ARG A 118 -6.36 4.02 12.56
CA ARG A 118 -7.06 5.29 12.71
C ARG A 118 -6.28 6.40 12.03
N LEU A 119 -6.88 7.03 11.03
CA LEU A 119 -6.31 8.20 10.37
C LEU A 119 -6.19 9.39 11.37
N PRO A 120 -5.26 10.33 11.13
CA PRO A 120 -5.30 11.61 11.83
C PRO A 120 -6.68 12.26 11.69
N ASP A 121 -7.16 12.86 12.77
CA ASP A 121 -8.46 13.57 12.85
C ASP A 121 -9.73 12.71 12.69
N GLU A 122 -9.59 11.39 12.52
CA GLU A 122 -10.72 10.45 12.50
C GLU A 122 -10.91 9.77 13.86
N GLU A 123 -12.16 9.46 14.22
CA GLU A 123 -12.48 8.85 15.52
C GLU A 123 -12.35 7.31 15.51
N LYS A 124 -12.49 6.69 14.34
CA LYS A 124 -12.56 5.23 14.17
C LYS A 124 -11.44 4.71 13.27
N GLU A 125 -11.06 3.46 13.49
CA GLU A 125 -10.17 2.73 12.60
C GLU A 125 -10.84 2.49 11.24
N GLU A 126 -10.04 2.54 10.18
CA GLU A 126 -10.48 2.21 8.84
C GLU A 126 -9.50 1.26 8.14
N PHE A 127 -10.02 0.48 7.21
CA PHE A 127 -9.26 -0.33 6.29
C PHE A 127 -8.78 0.50 5.10
N LEU A 128 -7.46 0.59 4.97
CA LEU A 128 -6.78 1.48 4.03
C LEU A 128 -5.82 0.69 3.15
N LEU A 129 -5.64 1.15 1.92
CA LEU A 129 -4.47 0.81 1.10
C LEU A 129 -3.49 1.97 1.19
N MET A 130 -2.25 1.74 1.62
CA MET A 130 -1.28 2.79 1.92
C MET A 130 0.04 2.59 1.18
N LEU A 131 0.68 3.69 0.78
CA LEU A 131 2.05 3.71 0.26
C LEU A 131 2.81 4.98 0.73
N PRO A 132 3.99 4.85 1.37
CA PRO A 132 4.83 5.98 1.72
C PRO A 132 5.61 6.53 0.52
N PHE A 133 6.07 7.78 0.63
CA PHE A 133 6.90 8.46 -0.36
C PHE A 133 8.18 9.05 0.23
N THR A 134 9.22 9.09 -0.59
CA THR A 134 10.47 9.82 -0.34
C THR A 134 10.69 10.86 -1.44
N PRO A 135 11.55 11.87 -1.27
CA PRO A 135 12.03 12.67 -2.39
C PRO A 135 12.88 11.79 -3.32
N GLU A 136 12.90 12.09 -4.63
CA GLU A 136 13.65 11.33 -5.65
C GLU A 136 15.11 11.03 -5.26
N ASN A 137 15.79 12.00 -4.64
CA ASN A 137 17.22 11.91 -4.31
C ASN A 137 17.49 11.78 -2.80
N LYS A 138 16.49 11.43 -1.99
CA LYS A 138 16.66 11.27 -0.54
C LYS A 138 15.96 10.02 -0.03
N ASN A 139 16.44 9.53 1.10
CA ASN A 139 15.91 8.30 1.72
C ASN A 139 14.98 8.58 2.91
N ASN A 140 14.70 9.84 3.26
CA ASN A 140 13.78 10.17 4.33
C ASN A 140 12.34 10.19 3.80
N THR A 141 11.40 9.64 4.57
CA THR A 141 9.97 9.72 4.21
C THR A 141 9.48 11.15 4.37
N ILE A 142 8.67 11.60 3.42
CA ILE A 142 8.08 12.95 3.39
C ILE A 142 6.56 12.94 3.46
N GLY A 143 5.94 11.80 3.19
CA GLY A 143 4.51 11.64 3.25
C GLY A 143 4.09 10.24 2.91
N TRP A 144 2.78 10.03 2.84
CA TRP A 144 2.17 8.79 2.39
C TRP A 144 0.83 9.09 1.73
N LEU A 145 0.49 8.28 0.74
CA LEU A 145 -0.83 8.26 0.11
C LEU A 145 -1.62 7.10 0.71
N ALA A 146 -2.91 7.29 0.93
CA ALA A 146 -3.81 6.20 1.28
C ALA A 146 -5.13 6.28 0.51
N ALA A 147 -5.70 5.11 0.21
CA ALA A 147 -7.05 4.95 -0.30
C ALA A 147 -7.94 4.29 0.76
N ARG A 148 -9.10 4.88 1.01
CA ARG A 148 -10.06 4.41 2.01
C ARG A 148 -10.94 3.32 1.41
N SER A 149 -11.11 2.21 2.14
CA SER A 149 -11.89 1.04 1.68
C SER A 149 -13.22 0.87 2.41
N ASP A 150 -13.54 1.72 3.40
CA ASP A 150 -14.70 1.52 4.27
C ASP A 150 -15.84 2.51 4.01
N GLY A 151 -17.06 1.98 4.04
CA GLY A 151 -18.31 2.76 4.13
C GLY A 151 -18.44 3.88 3.10
N GLU A 152 -18.90 5.04 3.55
CA GLU A 152 -19.07 6.26 2.74
C GLU A 152 -17.74 6.88 2.28
N ASN A 153 -16.63 6.40 2.84
CA ASN A 153 -15.29 6.83 2.47
C ASN A 153 -14.68 5.96 1.37
N TYR A 154 -15.32 4.86 0.99
CA TYR A 154 -14.86 3.99 -0.08
C TYR A 154 -14.48 4.78 -1.34
N GLY A 155 -13.23 4.61 -1.78
CA GLY A 155 -12.73 5.25 -2.99
C GLY A 155 -12.12 6.64 -2.80
N LYS A 156 -12.20 7.23 -1.60
CA LYS A 156 -11.53 8.51 -1.31
C LYS A 156 -10.03 8.28 -1.12
N LEU A 157 -9.24 9.10 -1.80
CA LEU A 157 -7.79 9.19 -1.63
C LEU A 157 -7.45 10.31 -0.67
N LEU A 158 -6.37 10.12 0.07
CA LEU A 158 -5.79 11.14 0.94
C LEU A 158 -4.27 11.09 0.85
N ALA A 159 -3.64 12.26 0.81
CA ALA A 159 -2.20 12.40 0.84
C ALA A 159 -1.81 13.15 2.11
N TYR A 160 -1.04 12.49 2.97
CA TYR A 160 -0.55 13.08 4.21
C TYR A 160 0.91 13.49 4.03
N HIS A 161 1.21 14.73 4.41
CA HIS A 161 2.55 15.31 4.33
C HIS A 161 3.16 15.42 5.73
N PHE A 162 4.37 14.92 5.91
CA PHE A 162 5.10 15.15 7.15
C PHE A 162 5.62 16.60 7.22
N PRO A 163 5.63 17.21 8.42
CA PRO A 163 6.23 18.54 8.62
C PRO A 163 7.70 18.56 8.20
N LYS A 164 8.13 19.62 7.51
CA LYS A 164 9.50 19.75 6.98
C LYS A 164 10.56 19.83 8.08
N GLU A 165 10.19 20.21 9.31
CA GLU A 165 11.10 20.30 10.45
C GLU A 165 11.41 18.93 11.07
N ARG A 166 10.63 17.89 10.76
CA ARG A 166 10.78 16.56 11.34
C ARG A 166 11.47 15.60 10.38
N LEU A 167 12.60 15.04 10.80
CA LEU A 167 13.22 13.93 10.09
C LEU A 167 12.44 12.64 10.37
N VAL A 168 11.87 12.06 9.32
CA VAL A 168 11.22 10.74 9.36
C VAL A 168 12.07 9.77 8.56
N TYR A 169 12.55 8.70 9.19
CA TYR A 169 13.35 7.69 8.52
C TYR A 169 12.55 7.03 7.38
N GLY A 170 13.13 6.87 6.20
CA GLY A 170 12.46 6.09 5.15
C GLY A 170 12.67 4.59 5.29
N PRO A 171 11.88 3.80 4.55
CA PRO A 171 11.99 2.34 4.53
C PRO A 171 13.43 1.84 4.37
N SER A 172 14.14 2.30 3.35
CA SER A 172 15.55 1.92 3.10
C SER A 172 16.50 2.27 4.25
N GLN A 173 16.23 3.34 5.02
CA GLN A 173 17.04 3.68 6.18
C GLN A 173 16.78 2.72 7.35
N ILE A 174 15.52 2.35 7.57
CA ILE A 174 15.15 1.37 8.59
C ILE A 174 15.70 -0.01 8.25
N GLU A 175 15.61 -0.42 6.99
CA GLU A 175 16.22 -1.63 6.46
C GLU A 175 17.72 -1.71 6.75
N ASN A 176 18.45 -0.64 6.47
CA ASN A 176 19.88 -0.57 6.75
C ASN A 176 20.17 -0.65 8.26
N ARG A 177 19.34 -0.03 9.11
CA ARG A 177 19.53 -0.10 10.56
C ARG A 177 19.23 -1.49 11.11
N ILE A 178 18.20 -2.17 10.60
CA ILE A 178 17.92 -3.58 10.91
C ILE A 178 19.11 -4.45 10.49
N GLY A 179 19.64 -4.23 9.29
CA GLY A 179 20.83 -4.93 8.77
C GLY A 179 22.14 -4.61 9.50
N GLN A 180 22.16 -3.60 10.37
CA GLN A 180 23.30 -3.23 11.22
C GLN A 180 23.13 -3.68 12.68
N ASP A 181 21.93 -4.12 13.07
CA ASP A 181 21.66 -4.59 14.42
C ASP A 181 22.31 -5.97 14.63
N THR A 182 23.23 -6.05 15.59
CA THR A 182 24.02 -7.26 15.83
C THR A 182 23.16 -8.42 16.31
N ILE A 183 22.16 -8.16 17.15
CA ILE A 183 21.30 -9.21 17.71
C ILE A 183 20.44 -9.82 16.60
N ILE A 184 19.86 -8.96 15.75
CA ILE A 184 19.05 -9.41 14.61
C ILE A 184 19.92 -10.17 13.62
N THR A 185 21.01 -9.57 13.16
CA THR A 185 21.87 -10.15 12.11
C THR A 185 22.48 -11.49 12.53
N GLU A 186 22.92 -11.64 13.79
CA GLU A 186 23.38 -12.92 14.33
C GLU A 186 22.29 -13.98 14.28
N GLN A 187 21.08 -13.65 14.73
CA GLN A 187 19.96 -14.58 14.76
C GLN A 187 19.50 -15.00 13.35
N LEU A 188 19.44 -14.06 12.40
CA LEU A 188 19.12 -14.36 11.00
C LEU A 188 20.21 -15.24 10.38
N ALA A 189 21.49 -14.96 10.66
CA ALA A 189 22.60 -15.77 10.18
C ALA A 189 22.59 -17.20 10.76
N LEU A 190 22.13 -17.38 12.01
CA LEU A 190 21.94 -18.69 12.62
C LEU A 190 20.81 -19.47 11.96
N TRP A 191 19.67 -18.84 11.67
CA TRP A 191 18.55 -19.52 11.00
C TRP A 191 18.80 -19.83 9.53
N GLY A 192 19.66 -19.06 8.87
CA GLY A 192 20.12 -19.36 7.51
C GLY A 192 21.08 -20.55 7.43
N ARG A 193 21.47 -21.16 8.56
CA ARG A 193 22.32 -22.36 8.60
C ARG A 193 21.45 -23.61 8.80
N GLY A 194 21.72 -24.66 8.03
CA GLY A 194 21.14 -25.99 8.28
C GLY A 194 19.89 -26.35 7.47
N GLY A 195 19.77 -25.84 6.24
CA GLY A 195 18.68 -26.24 5.33
C GLY A 195 17.40 -25.43 5.47
N SER A 196 17.46 -24.26 6.12
CA SER A 196 16.36 -23.31 6.25
C SER A 196 16.71 -21.97 5.62
N ARG A 197 15.71 -21.38 4.96
CA ARG A 197 15.78 -20.07 4.33
C ARG A 197 15.08 -19.04 5.22
N VAL A 198 15.78 -17.96 5.51
CA VAL A 198 15.21 -16.77 6.16
C VAL A 198 14.53 -15.91 5.11
N ILE A 199 13.30 -15.49 5.40
CA ILE A 199 12.52 -14.60 4.57
C ILE A 199 12.17 -13.37 5.40
N ARG A 200 12.68 -12.22 4.97
CA ARG A 200 12.27 -10.90 5.44
C ARG A 200 11.08 -10.47 4.58
N GLY A 201 9.93 -10.26 5.21
CA GLY A 201 8.70 -9.82 4.55
C GLY A 201 8.68 -8.31 4.31
N ASN A 202 7.53 -7.80 3.88
CA ASN A 202 7.37 -6.37 3.56
C ASN A 202 7.49 -5.51 4.82
N LEU A 203 8.13 -4.34 4.69
CA LEU A 203 8.22 -3.36 5.76
C LEU A 203 6.96 -2.49 5.79
N LEU A 204 6.20 -2.54 6.89
CA LEU A 204 5.03 -1.69 7.08
C LEU A 204 5.43 -0.40 7.81
N LEU A 205 5.20 0.76 7.19
CA LEU A 205 5.32 2.06 7.84
C LEU A 205 3.94 2.46 8.41
N ILE A 206 3.83 2.55 9.73
CA ILE A 206 2.56 2.77 10.43
C ILE A 206 2.64 4.07 11.25
N PRO A 207 1.97 5.14 10.80
CA PRO A 207 1.81 6.34 11.62
C PRO A 207 0.90 6.05 12.83
N LEU A 208 1.41 6.23 14.05
CA LEU A 208 0.67 5.95 15.29
C LEU A 208 0.97 7.00 16.38
N GLY A 209 -0.06 7.70 16.84
CA GLY A 209 0.04 8.57 18.04
C GLY A 209 1.12 9.66 17.96
N GLY A 210 1.39 10.20 16.76
CA GLY A 210 2.46 11.19 16.54
C GLY A 210 3.85 10.58 16.37
N SER A 211 3.99 9.26 16.36
CA SER A 211 5.21 8.51 16.06
C SER A 211 5.03 7.65 14.82
N ILE A 212 6.13 7.14 14.28
CA ILE A 212 6.11 6.18 13.18
C ILE A 212 6.66 4.86 13.71
N LEU A 213 5.87 3.81 13.54
CA LEU A 213 6.23 2.44 13.83
C LEU A 213 6.56 1.73 12.52
N TYR A 214 7.67 1.03 12.46
CA TYR A 214 8.02 0.18 11.33
C TYR A 214 7.92 -1.26 11.78
N VAL A 215 7.21 -2.09 11.02
CA VAL A 215 6.95 -3.48 11.38
C VAL A 215 7.34 -4.37 10.22
N GLU A 216 8.23 -5.32 10.46
CA GLU A 216 8.70 -6.27 9.43
C GLU A 216 8.59 -7.70 9.95
N PRO A 217 7.78 -8.56 9.31
CA PRO A 217 7.68 -9.97 9.68
C PRO A 217 8.89 -10.76 9.16
N VAL A 218 9.39 -11.67 9.99
CA VAL A 218 10.47 -12.62 9.63
C VAL A 218 9.90 -14.03 9.62
N PHE A 219 9.98 -14.67 8.45
CA PHE A 219 9.55 -16.04 8.23
C PHE A 219 10.75 -16.98 8.07
N LEU A 220 10.54 -18.25 8.46
CA LEU A 220 11.43 -19.35 8.13
C LEU A 220 10.74 -20.36 7.23
N GLU A 221 11.45 -20.81 6.21
CA GLU A 221 11.03 -21.81 5.25
C GLU A 221 12.10 -22.92 5.18
N ALA A 222 11.70 -24.17 4.97
CA ALA A 222 12.66 -25.24 4.68
C ALA A 222 13.10 -25.14 3.21
N GLU A 223 14.38 -25.37 2.90
CA GLU A 223 14.91 -25.29 1.52
C GLU A 223 14.17 -26.19 0.53
N THR A 224 13.61 -27.31 0.99
CA THR A 224 12.87 -28.27 0.17
C THR A 224 11.41 -28.36 0.60
N GLY A 225 10.54 -27.61 -0.11
CA GLY A 225 9.08 -27.79 -0.07
C GLY A 225 8.41 -27.37 1.24
N GLY A 226 9.05 -26.54 2.06
CA GLY A 226 8.44 -25.98 3.27
C GLY A 226 7.51 -24.80 2.95
N LEU A 227 6.46 -24.63 3.74
CA LEU A 227 5.68 -23.38 3.74
C LEU A 227 6.37 -22.36 4.68
N PRO A 228 6.49 -21.08 4.30
CA PRO A 228 7.00 -20.04 5.19
C PRO A 228 6.18 -19.93 6.46
N GLN A 229 6.85 -19.95 7.62
CA GLN A 229 6.22 -19.78 8.93
C GLN A 229 6.74 -18.52 9.61
N LEU A 230 5.83 -17.67 10.11
CA LEU A 230 6.20 -16.50 10.89
C LEU A 230 6.94 -16.95 12.16
N LYS A 231 8.15 -16.41 12.39
CA LYS A 231 8.96 -16.73 13.57
C LYS A 231 9.21 -15.53 14.46
N ARG A 232 9.38 -14.35 13.89
CA ARG A 232 9.58 -13.10 14.62
C ARG A 232 8.92 -11.93 13.90
N VAL A 233 8.77 -10.85 14.63
CA VAL A 233 8.46 -9.53 14.11
C VAL A 233 9.54 -8.58 14.58
N ILE A 234 10.13 -7.86 13.62
CA ILE A 234 11.04 -6.76 13.88
C ILE A 234 10.19 -5.49 13.97
N VAL A 235 10.38 -4.73 15.04
CA VAL A 235 9.70 -3.46 15.27
C VAL A 235 10.75 -2.39 15.46
N ALA A 236 10.64 -1.30 14.72
CA ALA A 236 11.46 -0.11 14.91
C ALA A 236 10.58 1.10 15.24
N ALA A 237 10.98 1.87 16.25
CA ALA A 237 10.35 3.13 16.64
C ALA A 237 11.41 4.13 17.10
N GLY A 238 11.57 5.23 16.36
CA GLY A 238 12.64 6.20 16.62
C GLY A 238 14.02 5.53 16.57
N GLU A 239 14.76 5.58 17.69
CA GLU A 239 16.09 4.99 17.82
C GLU A 239 16.07 3.51 18.21
N GLN A 240 14.93 2.98 18.67
CA GLN A 240 14.81 1.62 19.18
C GLN A 240 14.44 0.65 18.07
N ILE A 241 15.09 -0.52 18.08
CA ILE A 241 14.79 -1.66 17.21
C ILE A 241 14.74 -2.89 18.12
N ALA A 242 13.73 -3.73 17.93
CA ALA A 242 13.56 -4.98 18.66
C ALA A 242 13.07 -6.07 17.71
N MET A 243 13.41 -7.32 18.00
CA MET A 243 12.92 -8.48 17.25
C MET A 243 12.41 -9.53 18.24
N GLU A 244 11.10 -9.74 18.26
CA GLU A 244 10.43 -10.59 19.26
C GLU A 244 9.44 -11.54 18.60
N THR A 245 8.95 -12.52 19.37
CA THR A 245 7.78 -13.32 18.98
C THR A 245 6.52 -12.47 19.03
N THR A 246 5.56 -12.75 18.15
CA THR A 246 4.19 -12.20 18.22
C THR A 246 3.46 -12.64 19.46
#